data_AF-A0A534LCG3-F1
#
_entry.id   AF-A0A534LCG3-F1
#
_cell.length_a   1.000
_cell.length_b   1.000
_cell.length_c   1.000
_cell.angle_alpha   90.00
_cell.angle_beta   90.00
_cell.angle_gamma   90.00
#
_symmetry.space_group_name_H-M   'P 1'
#
loop_
_entity.id
_entity.type
_entity.pdbx_description
1 polymer ?
#
loop_
_entity_poly.entity_id
_entity_poly.type
_entity_poly.pdbx_seq_one_letter_code
_entity_poly.pdbx_strand_id
1 'polypeptide(L)'
;MKVFRGLDVIAAEYKATDQVPTEARKFTGWDQFTLWFAAASLPAAWLYGGYMTGAYGLPGAFALIFLASTITFIPWALIGYIAADKGASSVSLLRPAFGLRGSKLPSVFYLFFGYGWAAVNVFIAAISMSFVFNLTLGWPDAFHTPAG
;
A
#
# COMPACT_ATOMS: atom_id res chain seq x y z
N MET A 1 -16.80 -15.51 -34.58
CA MET A 1 -15.47 -16.09 -34.26
C MET A 1 -14.49 -15.11 -33.57
N LYS A 2 -14.63 -13.78 -33.65
CA LYS A 2 -13.79 -12.81 -32.90
C LYS A 2 -14.15 -12.67 -31.40
N VAL A 3 -15.41 -12.94 -31.03
CA VAL A 3 -15.91 -12.75 -29.65
C VAL A 3 -15.26 -13.71 -28.64
N PHE A 4 -15.01 -14.96 -29.04
CA PHE A 4 -14.38 -15.97 -28.17
C PHE A 4 -12.92 -15.62 -27.83
N ARG A 5 -12.20 -15.02 -28.79
CA ARG A 5 -10.79 -14.62 -28.60
C ARG A 5 -10.63 -13.45 -27.62
N GLY A 6 -11.63 -12.56 -27.52
CA GLY A 6 -11.62 -11.46 -26.54
C GLY A 6 -11.93 -11.92 -25.12
N LEU A 7 -12.73 -12.98 -24.96
CA LEU A 7 -12.98 -13.64 -23.67
C LEU A 7 -11.71 -14.34 -23.14
N ASP A 8 -10.94 -15.00 -24.01
CA ASP A 8 -9.67 -15.62 -23.62
C ASP A 8 -8.65 -14.59 -23.11
N VAL A 9 -8.66 -13.37 -23.68
CA VAL A 9 -7.78 -12.27 -23.26
C VAL A 9 -8.22 -11.68 -21.91
N ILE A 10 -9.52 -11.64 -21.62
CA ILE A 10 -10.04 -11.13 -20.34
C ILE A 10 -9.89 -12.18 -19.22
N ALA A 11 -10.03 -13.46 -19.55
CA ALA A 11 -9.93 -14.58 -18.60
C ALA A 11 -8.49 -15.09 -18.38
N ALA A 12 -7.52 -14.60 -19.16
CA ALA A 12 -6.13 -14.99 -19.02
C ALA A 12 -5.51 -14.49 -17.70
N GLU A 13 -4.83 -15.38 -16.99
CA GLU A 13 -3.98 -15.01 -15.86
C GLU A 13 -2.64 -14.46 -16.38
N TYR A 14 -2.45 -13.15 -16.25
CA TYR A 14 -1.22 -12.47 -16.69
C TYR A 14 -0.11 -12.65 -15.67
N LYS A 15 1.08 -13.09 -16.11
CA LYS A 15 2.24 -13.15 -15.22
C LYS A 15 2.74 -11.74 -14.93
N ALA A 16 3.45 -11.58 -13.82
CA ALA A 16 4.04 -10.29 -13.44
C ALA A 16 5.01 -9.71 -14.50
N THR A 17 5.45 -10.49 -15.49
CA THR A 17 6.31 -10.02 -16.59
C THR A 17 5.54 -9.59 -17.83
N ASP A 18 4.27 -9.96 -17.92
CA ASP A 18 3.48 -9.78 -19.13
C ASP A 18 2.86 -8.38 -19.14
N GLN A 19 2.77 -7.78 -20.33
CA GLN A 19 2.10 -6.50 -20.51
C GLN A 19 0.60 -6.76 -20.71
N VAL A 20 -0.23 -6.13 -19.90
CA VAL A 20 -1.69 -6.29 -19.97
C VAL A 20 -2.22 -5.48 -21.17
N PRO A 21 -2.91 -6.12 -22.14
CA PRO A 21 -3.54 -5.44 -23.26
C PRO A 21 -4.59 -4.43 -22.81
N THR A 22 -4.74 -3.33 -23.53
CA THR A 22 -5.68 -2.24 -23.18
C THR A 22 -7.12 -2.72 -23.02
N GLU A 23 -7.54 -3.73 -23.80
CA GLU A 23 -8.89 -4.32 -23.76
C GLU A 23 -9.21 -5.06 -22.44
N ALA A 24 -8.17 -5.56 -21.76
CA ALA A 24 -8.27 -6.25 -20.47
C ALA A 24 -8.08 -5.32 -19.26
N ARG A 25 -7.75 -4.04 -19.46
CA ARG A 25 -7.60 -3.05 -18.38
C ARG A 25 -8.97 -2.57 -17.92
N LYS A 26 -9.52 -3.20 -16.88
CA LYS A 26 -10.82 -2.85 -16.28
C LYS A 26 -10.72 -1.95 -15.04
N PHE A 27 -9.49 -1.70 -14.56
CA PHE A 27 -9.25 -0.93 -13.35
C PHE A 27 -9.64 0.54 -13.55
N THR A 28 -10.66 1.00 -12.83
CA THR A 28 -11.19 2.37 -12.94
C THR A 28 -10.53 3.31 -11.93
N GLY A 29 -10.74 4.62 -12.11
CA GLY A 29 -10.29 5.62 -11.13
C GLY A 29 -10.95 5.43 -9.75
N TRP A 30 -12.17 4.88 -9.70
CA TRP A 30 -12.83 4.53 -8.45
C TRP A 30 -12.18 3.34 -7.77
N ASP A 31 -11.80 2.30 -8.52
CA ASP A 31 -11.06 1.15 -7.98
C ASP A 31 -9.69 1.58 -7.45
N GLN A 32 -9.07 2.55 -8.12
CA GLN A 32 -7.83 3.14 -7.64
C GLN A 32 -8.03 3.93 -6.34
N PHE A 33 -9.08 4.74 -6.25
CA PHE A 33 -9.40 5.47 -5.02
C PHE A 33 -9.69 4.51 -3.86
N THR A 34 -10.54 3.51 -4.06
CA THR A 34 -10.90 2.54 -3.01
C THR A 34 -9.70 1.71 -2.57
N LEU A 35 -8.85 1.29 -3.51
CA LEU A 35 -7.59 0.60 -3.20
C LEU A 35 -6.69 1.46 -2.32
N TRP A 36 -6.47 2.72 -2.68
CA TRP A 36 -5.61 3.63 -1.93
C TRP A 36 -6.20 4.02 -0.58
N PHE A 37 -7.51 4.25 -0.51
CA PHE A 37 -8.20 4.52 0.74
C PHE A 37 -8.08 3.33 1.71
N ALA A 38 -8.29 2.11 1.22
CA ALA A 38 -8.10 0.90 2.01
C ALA A 38 -6.64 0.72 2.43
N ALA A 39 -5.68 0.96 1.52
CA ALA A 39 -4.25 0.86 1.80
C ALA A 39 -3.77 1.93 2.80
N ALA A 40 -4.35 3.13 2.81
CA ALA A 40 -4.02 4.18 3.78
C ALA A 40 -4.65 3.93 5.16
N SER A 41 -5.73 3.13 5.23
CA SER A 41 -6.46 2.82 6.46
C SER A 41 -5.83 1.68 7.26
N LEU A 42 -4.52 1.77 7.48
CA LEU A 42 -3.73 0.75 8.19
C LEU A 42 -3.35 1.23 9.61
N PRO A 43 -3.23 0.31 10.59
CA PRO A 43 -3.00 0.64 12.01
C PRO A 43 -1.85 1.63 12.26
N ALA A 44 -0.75 1.51 11.52
CA ALA A 44 0.38 2.42 11.67
C ALA A 44 0.02 3.87 11.30
N ALA A 45 -0.84 4.10 10.31
CA ALA A 45 -1.26 5.44 9.89
C ALA A 45 -2.06 6.15 11.00
N TRP A 46 -2.93 5.43 11.69
CA TRP A 46 -3.67 5.94 12.85
C TRP A 46 -2.72 6.31 13.99
N LEU A 47 -1.74 5.43 14.27
CA LEU A 47 -0.74 5.66 15.30
C LEU A 47 0.10 6.91 15.00
N TYR A 48 0.62 7.05 13.78
CA TYR A 48 1.38 8.24 13.38
C TYR A 48 0.53 9.50 13.40
N GLY A 49 -0.73 9.43 12.96
CA GLY A 49 -1.68 10.55 13.07
C GLY A 49 -1.90 11.01 14.50
N GLY A 50 -2.00 10.05 15.44
CA GLY A 50 -2.04 10.31 16.87
C GLY A 50 -0.78 11.01 17.38
N TYR A 51 0.41 10.52 17.02
CA TYR A 51 1.68 11.16 17.39
C TYR A 51 1.82 12.57 16.83
N MET A 52 1.48 12.78 15.56
CA MET A 52 1.52 14.10 14.93
C MET A 52 0.56 15.08 15.62
N THR A 53 -0.65 14.63 15.96
CA THR A 53 -1.65 15.44 16.65
C THR A 53 -1.21 15.75 18.09
N GLY A 54 -0.60 14.79 18.79
CA GLY A 54 -0.06 14.99 20.13
C GLY A 54 1.12 15.98 20.16
N ALA A 55 1.96 15.98 19.13
CA ALA A 55 3.14 16.85 19.07
C ALA A 55 2.85 18.28 18.57
N TYR A 56 1.98 18.43 17.57
CA TYR A 56 1.77 19.70 16.85
C TYR A 56 0.33 20.23 16.92
N GLY A 57 -0.55 19.54 17.65
CA GLY A 57 -1.99 19.79 17.62
C GLY A 57 -2.63 19.36 16.30
N LEU A 58 -3.97 19.38 16.28
CA LEU A 58 -4.74 18.96 15.11
C LEU A 58 -4.44 19.79 13.84
N PRO A 59 -4.32 21.13 13.91
CA PRO A 59 -3.98 21.94 12.72
C PRO A 59 -2.56 21.66 12.20
N GLY A 60 -1.59 21.48 13.10
CA GLY A 60 -0.21 21.18 12.74
C GLY A 60 -0.07 19.79 12.11
N ALA A 61 -0.79 18.80 12.64
CA ALA A 61 -0.85 17.47 12.05
C ALA A 61 -1.44 17.49 10.63
N PHE A 62 -2.55 18.20 10.41
CA PHE A 62 -3.12 18.35 9.07
C PHE A 62 -2.15 19.04 8.11
N ALA A 63 -1.53 20.14 8.53
CA ALA A 63 -0.55 20.84 7.70
C ALA A 63 0.61 19.91 7.29
N LEU A 64 1.15 19.14 8.24
CA LEU A 64 2.24 18.20 7.97
C LEU A 64 1.80 17.08 7.02
N ILE A 65 0.61 16.52 7.22
CA ILE A 65 0.04 15.49 6.34
C ILE A 65 -0.10 16.05 4.92
N PHE A 66 -0.70 17.23 4.75
CA PHE A 66 -0.90 17.82 3.42
C PHE A 66 0.43 18.15 2.73
N LEU A 67 1.37 18.78 3.42
CA LEU A 67 2.68 19.14 2.87
C LEU A 67 3.49 17.91 2.47
N ALA A 68 3.69 16.98 3.42
CA ALA A 68 4.51 15.79 3.18
C ALA A 68 3.87 14.88 2.13
N SER A 69 2.54 14.69 2.17
CA SER A 69 1.84 13.85 1.20
C SER A 69 1.93 14.45 -0.20
N THR A 70 1.73 15.76 -0.36
CA THR A 70 1.81 16.40 -1.69
C THR A 70 3.18 16.20 -2.32
N ILE A 71 4.26 16.44 -1.57
CA ILE A 71 5.63 16.26 -2.07
C ILE A 71 5.89 14.80 -2.44
N THR A 72 5.41 13.86 -1.61
CA THR A 72 5.62 12.42 -1.83
C THR A 72 4.79 11.89 -2.99
N PHE A 73 3.58 12.43 -3.23
CA PHE A 73 2.70 11.96 -4.29
C PHE A 73 3.18 12.37 -5.69
N ILE A 74 4.01 13.40 -5.84
CA ILE A 74 4.56 13.81 -7.15
C ILE A 74 5.33 12.67 -7.85
N PRO A 75 6.40 12.09 -7.25
CA PRO A 75 7.10 10.97 -7.87
C PRO A 75 6.23 9.72 -8.01
N TRP A 76 5.32 9.47 -7.06
CA TRP A 76 4.36 8.35 -7.14
C TRP A 76 3.40 8.48 -8.30
N ALA A 77 2.89 9.68 -8.58
CA ALA A 77 2.02 9.96 -9.71
C ALA A 77 2.74 9.76 -11.05
N LEU A 78 4.01 10.17 -11.14
CA LEU A 78 4.85 9.92 -12.32
C LEU A 78 5.03 8.42 -12.57
N ILE A 79 5.35 7.65 -11.52
CA ILE A 79 5.47 6.19 -11.61
C ILE A 79 4.14 5.56 -12.01
N GLY A 80 3.02 6.01 -11.43
CA GLY A 80 1.68 5.57 -11.77
C GLY A 80 1.31 5.83 -13.22
N TYR A 81 1.69 6.99 -13.77
CA TYR A 81 1.50 7.33 -15.17
C TYR A 81 2.27 6.38 -16.10
N ILE A 82 3.54 6.12 -15.80
CA ILE A 82 4.37 5.19 -16.60
C ILE A 82 3.80 3.77 -16.52
N ALA A 83 3.34 3.34 -15.35
CA ALA A 83 2.70 2.04 -15.16
C ALA A 83 1.38 1.91 -15.95
N ALA A 84 0.57 2.96 -15.97
CA ALA A 84 -0.68 3.01 -16.73
C ALA A 84 -0.46 3.01 -18.25
N ASP A 85 0.58 3.71 -18.75
CA ASP A 85 0.96 3.69 -20.17
C ASP A 85 1.40 2.29 -20.61
N LYS A 86 2.38 1.71 -19.89
CA LYS A 86 3.01 0.43 -20.27
C LYS A 86 2.18 -0.81 -19.94
N GLY A 87 1.22 -0.71 -19.01
CA GLY A 87 0.43 -1.86 -18.53
C GLY A 87 1.31 -2.99 -17.98
N ALA A 88 2.47 -2.62 -17.44
CA ALA A 88 3.52 -3.53 -17.04
C ALA A 88 3.65 -3.48 -15.51
N SER A 89 3.91 -4.61 -14.85
CA SER A 89 4.06 -4.62 -13.39
C SER A 89 5.29 -3.82 -12.94
N SER A 90 5.31 -3.39 -11.67
CA SER A 90 6.46 -2.71 -11.07
C SER A 90 7.77 -3.47 -11.25
N VAL A 91 7.75 -4.81 -11.25
CA VAL A 91 8.94 -5.67 -11.44
C VAL A 91 9.41 -5.71 -12.89
N SER A 92 8.50 -5.49 -13.85
CA SER A 92 8.85 -5.37 -15.27
C SER A 92 9.37 -3.97 -15.63
N LEU A 93 8.85 -2.92 -14.98
CA LEU A 93 9.29 -1.52 -15.12
C LEU A 93 10.71 -1.27 -14.59
N LEU A 94 11.19 -2.08 -13.65
CA LEU A 94 12.55 -1.98 -13.11
C LEU A 94 13.62 -2.57 -14.05
N ARG A 95 13.24 -3.46 -14.98
CA ARG A 95 14.19 -4.14 -15.87
C ARG A 95 14.88 -3.19 -16.87
N PRO A 96 14.21 -2.20 -17.48
CA PRO A 96 14.88 -1.18 -18.31
C PRO A 96 15.82 -0.27 -17.52
N ALA A 97 15.50 0.04 -16.26
CA ALA A 97 16.27 0.98 -15.43
C ALA A 97 17.53 0.35 -14.80
N PHE A 98 17.45 -0.90 -14.34
CA PHE A 98 18.54 -1.57 -13.61
C PHE A 98 19.12 -2.81 -14.32
N GLY A 99 18.58 -3.20 -15.47
CA GLY A 99 18.99 -4.40 -16.21
C GLY A 99 18.55 -5.72 -15.55
N LEU A 100 18.72 -6.84 -16.26
CA LEU A 100 18.30 -8.17 -15.77
C LEU A 100 19.04 -8.64 -14.50
N ARG A 101 20.31 -8.23 -14.33
CA ARG A 101 21.12 -8.62 -13.15
C ARG A 101 21.06 -7.59 -12.02
N GLY A 102 20.99 -6.30 -12.33
CA GLY A 102 20.93 -5.21 -11.34
C GLY A 102 19.56 -5.08 -10.67
N SER A 103 18.48 -5.55 -11.31
CA SER A 103 17.13 -5.56 -10.72
C SER A 103 17.01 -6.45 -9.47
N LYS A 104 17.95 -7.36 -9.19
CA LYS A 104 17.87 -8.25 -8.02
C LYS A 104 17.99 -7.49 -6.70
N LEU A 105 18.84 -6.46 -6.64
CA LEU A 105 19.06 -5.70 -5.41
C LEU A 105 17.81 -4.88 -4.99
N PRO A 106 17.16 -4.12 -5.90
CA PRO A 106 15.85 -3.51 -5.62
C PRO A 106 14.78 -4.53 -5.21
N SER A 107 14.75 -5.70 -5.85
CA SER A 107 13.77 -6.74 -5.52
C SER A 107 13.95 -7.30 -4.11
N VAL A 108 15.19 -7.56 -3.68
CA VAL A 108 15.46 -8.04 -2.32
C VAL A 108 15.11 -6.97 -1.29
N PHE A 109 15.49 -5.71 -1.55
CA PHE A 109 15.11 -4.59 -0.67
C PHE A 109 13.59 -4.45 -0.57
N TYR A 110 12.88 -4.55 -1.68
CA TYR A 110 11.42 -4.51 -1.72
C TYR A 110 10.79 -5.66 -0.92
N LEU A 111 11.36 -6.87 -0.97
CA LEU A 111 10.89 -7.99 -0.15
C LEU A 111 11.07 -7.69 1.33
N PHE A 112 12.27 -7.33 1.78
CA PHE A 112 12.53 -7.01 3.19
C PHE A 112 11.65 -5.87 3.69
N PHE A 113 11.54 -4.80 2.92
CA PHE A 113 10.72 -3.66 3.28
C PHE A 113 9.22 -4.03 3.31
N GLY A 114 8.75 -4.79 2.32
CA GLY A 114 7.36 -5.24 2.25
C GLY A 114 6.98 -6.16 3.41
N TYR A 115 7.80 -7.18 3.70
CA TYR A 115 7.58 -8.08 4.84
C TYR A 115 7.73 -7.35 6.18
N GLY A 116 8.75 -6.49 6.32
CA GLY A 116 8.96 -5.69 7.52
C GLY A 116 7.78 -4.75 7.79
N TRP A 117 7.27 -4.09 6.75
CA TRP A 117 6.10 -3.23 6.86
C TRP A 117 4.84 -3.99 7.26
N ALA A 118 4.60 -5.17 6.69
CA ALA A 118 3.49 -6.02 7.08
C ALA A 118 3.61 -6.45 8.55
N ALA A 119 4.80 -6.86 9.00
CA ALA A 119 5.05 -7.24 10.40
C ALA A 119 4.78 -6.09 11.38
N VAL A 120 5.22 -4.87 11.08
CA VAL A 120 4.95 -3.68 11.92
C VAL A 120 3.45 -3.42 12.04
N ASN A 121 2.70 -3.52 10.94
CA ASN A 121 1.24 -3.31 10.98
C ASN A 121 0.51 -4.34 11.82
N VAL A 122 0.90 -5.62 11.71
CA VAL A 122 0.32 -6.69 12.54
C VAL A 122 0.67 -6.49 14.01
N PHE A 123 1.92 -6.09 14.32
CA PHE A 123 2.35 -5.85 15.68
C PHE A 123 1.58 -4.70 16.35
N ILE A 124 1.44 -3.56 15.65
CA ILE A 124 0.66 -2.42 16.16
C ILE A 124 -0.82 -2.82 16.32
N ALA A 125 -1.39 -3.52 15.34
CA ALA A 125 -2.77 -4.01 15.43
C ALA A 125 -2.98 -4.91 16.65
N ALA A 126 -2.06 -5.85 16.91
CA ALA A 126 -2.15 -6.76 18.04
C ALA A 126 -2.15 -6.02 19.39
N ILE A 127 -1.28 -5.00 19.52
CA ILE A 127 -1.27 -4.12 20.69
C ILE A 127 -2.59 -3.37 20.83
N SER A 128 -3.06 -2.72 19.77
CA SER A 128 -4.34 -2.00 19.77
C SER A 128 -5.51 -2.90 20.15
N MET A 129 -5.56 -4.13 19.61
CA MET A 129 -6.59 -5.11 19.94
C MET A 129 -6.52 -5.57 21.39
N SER A 130 -5.31 -5.69 21.96
CA SER A 130 -5.14 -6.04 23.38
C SER A 130 -5.77 -4.98 24.29
N PHE A 131 -5.62 -3.69 23.96
CA PHE A 131 -6.30 -2.60 24.68
C PHE A 131 -7.81 -2.63 24.49
N VAL A 132 -8.30 -2.90 23.27
CA VAL A 132 -9.75 -3.02 23.02
C VAL A 132 -10.35 -4.17 23.84
N PHE A 133 -9.68 -5.33 23.92
CA PHE A 133 -10.15 -6.45 24.72
C PHE A 133 -10.06 -6.21 26.23
N ASN A 134 -9.06 -5.46 26.69
CA ASN A 134 -9.02 -5.02 28.08
C ASN A 134 -10.24 -4.13 28.43
N LEU A 135 -10.53 -3.13 27.58
CA LEU A 135 -11.63 -2.20 27.81
C LEU A 135 -13.03 -2.84 27.66
N THR A 136 -13.18 -3.85 26.81
CA THR A 136 -14.48 -4.48 26.51
C THR A 136 -14.76 -5.75 27.31
N LEU A 137 -13.73 -6.55 27.58
CA LEU A 137 -13.85 -7.88 28.21
C LEU A 137 -13.10 -7.98 29.55
N GLY A 138 -12.37 -6.95 29.97
CA GLY A 138 -11.56 -6.98 31.18
C GLY A 138 -10.33 -7.90 31.09
N TRP A 139 -9.93 -8.30 29.88
CA TRP A 139 -8.75 -9.16 29.68
C TRP A 139 -7.43 -8.41 29.96
N PRO A 140 -6.37 -9.10 30.41
CA PRO A 140 -5.06 -8.47 30.53
C PRO A 140 -4.62 -7.88 29.18
N ASP A 141 -4.30 -6.59 29.16
CA ASP A 141 -3.68 -5.94 28.01
C ASP A 141 -2.21 -6.37 27.88
N ALA A 142 -1.61 -6.04 26.74
CA ALA A 142 -0.21 -6.39 26.44
C ALA A 142 0.81 -5.81 27.43
N PHE A 143 0.43 -4.82 28.24
CA PHE A 143 1.33 -4.13 29.18
C PHE A 143 0.92 -4.29 30.65
N HIS A 144 -0.06 -5.14 30.97
CA HIS A 144 -0.55 -5.36 32.34
C HIS A 144 -0.97 -4.06 33.04
N THR A 145 -1.58 -3.15 32.30
CA THR A 145 -2.15 -1.91 32.82
C THR A 145 -3.43 -2.26 33.59
N PRO A 146 -3.62 -1.80 34.84
CA PRO A 146 -4.88 -2.02 35.56
C PRO A 146 -6.05 -1.46 34.76
N ALA A 147 -7.17 -2.20 34.69
CA ALA A 147 -8.39 -1.70 34.07
C ALA A 147 -8.84 -0.42 34.81
N GLY A 148 -9.00 0.67 34.06
CA GLY A 148 -9.45 1.97 34.56
C GLY A 148 -10.97 2.08 34.67
#